data_AF-A0A2U3BDK8-F1
#
_entry.id   AF-A0A2U3BDK8-F1
#
_cell.length_a   1.000
_cell.length_b   1.000
_cell.length_c   1.000
_cell.angle_alpha   90.00
_cell.angle_beta   90.00
_cell.angle_gamma   90.00
#
_symmetry.space_group_name_H-M   'P 1'
#
loop_
_entity.id
_entity.type
_entity.pdbx_description
1 polymer ?
#
loop_
_entity_poly.entity_id
_entity_poly.type
_entity_poly.pdbx_seq_one_letter_code
_entity_poly.pdbx_strand_id
1 'polypeptide(L)'
;MSDKAIELFIRMHLEKTPTLQRGRQVLTGDVIMAVMGAIQHQQPYGCDLISARWLGDMSAMRRVEERIAEWARDSSRPDLLAHVGMVALAIFCGKPTNDQERKLVSLWKRYSEQGHRSKRLIKRYQTQITLLNNMVSDTEFRYSQNDMEISKLQNLIENEKARLHKWASKKAKESFQCPKCSGSGFSSSEKGCNECGGSGCFVPKAENVRQHLRRTGIARVSDKLWNSEIKPKFDELLSMLNQEHDETARMMGKRLCEERAA
;
A
#
# COMPACT_ATOMS: atom_id res chain seq x y z
N MET A 1 17.03 8.54 11.81
CA MET A 1 17.76 9.40 10.83
C MET A 1 17.65 8.87 9.41
N SER A 2 17.62 7.55 9.20
CA SER A 2 17.29 6.89 7.90
C SER A 2 16.03 7.46 7.24
N ASP A 3 14.97 7.67 8.02
CA ASP A 3 13.68 8.12 7.52
C ASP A 3 13.75 9.51 6.85
N LYS A 4 14.64 10.38 7.33
CA LYS A 4 14.82 11.72 6.75
C LYS A 4 15.59 11.69 5.43
N ALA A 5 16.53 10.76 5.28
CA ALA A 5 17.23 10.57 4.01
C ALA A 5 16.28 10.03 2.93
N ILE A 6 15.46 9.03 3.28
CA ILE A 6 14.40 8.51 2.40
C ILE A 6 13.37 9.60 2.07
N GLU A 7 12.97 10.41 3.06
CA GLU A 7 12.03 11.52 2.82
C GLU A 7 12.60 12.57 1.85
N LEU A 8 13.86 12.96 2.02
CA LEU A 8 14.54 13.87 1.08
C LEU A 8 14.62 13.25 -0.31
N PHE A 9 14.93 11.96 -0.40
CA PHE A 9 14.94 11.23 -1.66
C PHE A 9 13.59 11.24 -2.35
N ILE A 10 12.51 10.90 -1.64
CA ILE A 10 11.14 10.93 -2.16
C ILE A 10 10.81 12.35 -2.66
N ARG A 11 11.12 13.38 -1.87
CA ARG A 11 10.86 14.77 -2.25
C ARG A 11 11.58 15.21 -3.52
N MET A 12 12.81 14.74 -3.74
CA MET A 12 13.56 15.03 -4.98
C MET A 12 12.88 14.45 -6.23
N HIS A 13 12.08 13.40 -6.07
CA HIS A 13 11.37 12.74 -7.17
C HIS A 13 9.93 13.24 -7.35
N LEU A 14 9.47 14.19 -6.51
CA LEU A 14 8.20 14.88 -6.67
C LEU A 14 8.39 16.14 -7.53
N GLU A 15 7.41 16.48 -8.37
CA GLU A 15 7.43 17.64 -9.28
C GLU A 15 7.69 18.99 -8.58
N LYS A 16 7.50 19.07 -7.26
CA LYS A 16 7.85 20.23 -6.45
C LYS A 16 9.19 19.98 -5.76
N THR A 17 10.26 20.35 -6.43
CA THR A 17 11.60 20.44 -5.86
C THR A 17 11.53 21.28 -4.58
N PRO A 18 12.15 20.86 -3.45
CA PRO A 18 12.17 21.67 -2.25
C PRO A 18 12.72 23.06 -2.55
N THR A 19 11.89 24.09 -2.34
CA THR A 19 12.31 25.48 -2.50
C THR A 19 13.31 25.83 -1.41
N LEU A 20 14.47 26.30 -1.85
CA LEU A 20 15.59 26.76 -1.05
C LEU A 20 15.13 27.74 0.05
N GLN A 21 15.11 27.31 1.31
CA GLN A 21 15.05 28.24 2.43
C GLN A 21 16.45 28.84 2.63
N ARG A 22 16.60 30.15 2.41
CA ARG A 22 17.85 30.89 2.65
C ARG A 22 18.19 30.92 4.15
N GLY A 23 19.46 30.70 4.49
CA GLY A 23 20.04 31.13 5.78
C GLY A 23 20.65 30.06 6.70
N ARG A 24 20.59 28.77 6.35
CA ARG A 24 21.38 27.68 6.99
C ARG A 24 22.11 26.90 5.89
N GLN A 25 23.20 26.19 6.18
CA GLN A 25 23.75 25.18 5.25
C GLN A 25 22.63 24.21 4.89
N VAL A 26 22.05 24.40 3.70
CA VAL A 26 20.93 23.61 3.17
C VAL A 26 21.52 22.69 2.12
N LEU A 27 21.35 21.39 2.31
CA LEU A 27 21.65 20.39 1.29
C LEU A 27 20.89 20.76 -0.01
N THR A 28 21.64 21.09 -1.06
CA THR A 28 21.05 21.41 -2.37
C THR A 28 20.60 20.12 -3.06
N GLY A 29 19.71 20.26 -4.04
CA GLY A 29 19.26 19.10 -4.84
C GLY A 29 20.43 18.36 -5.50
N ASP A 30 21.44 19.09 -5.99
CA ASP A 30 22.62 18.51 -6.63
C ASP A 30 23.48 17.71 -5.66
N VAL A 31 23.66 18.19 -4.42
CA VAL A 31 24.37 17.46 -3.36
C VAL A 31 23.63 16.16 -3.03
N ILE A 32 22.30 16.21 -2.91
CA ILE A 32 21.49 15.02 -2.65
C ILE A 32 21.66 14.02 -3.81
N MET A 33 21.60 14.47 -5.08
CA MET A 33 21.81 13.63 -6.26
C MET A 33 23.22 13.02 -6.31
N ALA A 34 24.26 13.80 -5.99
CA ALA A 34 25.64 13.32 -5.96
C ALA A 34 25.85 12.23 -4.89
N VAL A 35 25.31 12.44 -3.69
CA VAL A 35 25.36 11.45 -2.60
C VAL A 35 24.64 10.16 -3.02
N MET A 36 23.48 10.27 -3.68
CA MET A 36 22.71 9.12 -4.14
C MET A 36 23.42 8.33 -5.23
N GLY A 37 23.96 9.00 -6.25
CA GLY A 37 24.74 8.34 -7.29
C GLY A 37 25.95 7.61 -6.70
N ALA A 38 26.64 8.23 -5.75
CA ALA A 38 27.80 7.62 -5.12
C ALA A 38 27.43 6.41 -4.23
N ILE A 39 26.24 6.39 -3.62
CA ILE A 39 25.75 5.23 -2.86
C ILE A 39 25.23 4.14 -3.78
N GLN A 40 24.59 4.48 -4.90
CA GLN A 40 24.13 3.51 -5.89
C GLN A 40 25.29 2.67 -6.45
N HIS A 41 26.48 3.24 -6.60
CA HIS A 41 27.68 2.49 -6.95
C HIS A 41 28.16 1.52 -5.85
N GLN A 42 27.98 1.88 -4.58
CA GLN A 42 28.42 1.07 -3.43
C GLN A 42 27.40 -0.01 -3.05
N GLN A 43 26.12 0.29 -3.19
CA GLN A 43 24.97 -0.50 -2.74
C GLN A 43 23.86 -0.51 -3.79
N PRO A 44 24.11 -1.11 -4.97
CA PRO A 44 23.14 -1.08 -6.06
C PRO A 44 21.82 -1.77 -5.66
N TYR A 45 21.91 -2.87 -4.92
CA TYR A 45 20.73 -3.64 -4.53
C TYR A 45 19.83 -2.89 -3.54
N GLY A 46 20.40 -2.32 -2.47
CA GLY A 46 19.64 -1.52 -1.53
C GLY A 46 19.04 -0.26 -2.16
N CYS A 47 19.73 0.38 -3.11
CA CYS A 47 19.16 1.50 -3.88
C CYS A 47 17.98 1.06 -4.75
N ASP A 48 18.04 -0.12 -5.36
CA ASP A 48 16.91 -0.68 -6.10
C ASP A 48 15.73 -0.98 -5.18
N LEU A 49 15.98 -1.51 -3.97
CA LEU A 49 14.95 -1.74 -2.95
C LEU A 49 14.27 -0.45 -2.49
N ILE A 50 15.04 0.62 -2.25
CA ILE A 50 14.50 1.93 -1.89
C ILE A 50 13.65 2.48 -3.05
N SER A 51 14.17 2.45 -4.28
CA SER A 51 13.47 2.96 -5.47
C SER A 51 12.18 2.19 -5.75
N ALA A 52 12.22 0.86 -5.66
CA ALA A 52 11.07 -0.01 -5.84
C ALA A 52 9.99 0.22 -4.76
N ARG A 53 10.40 0.36 -3.49
CA ARG A 53 9.48 0.51 -2.36
C ARG A 53 8.87 1.91 -2.25
N TRP A 54 9.66 2.96 -2.44
CA TRP A 54 9.26 4.33 -2.11
C TRP A 54 8.90 5.18 -3.33
N LEU A 55 9.51 4.91 -4.49
CA LEU A 55 9.26 5.66 -5.71
C LEU A 55 8.34 4.93 -6.70
N GLY A 56 8.12 3.62 -6.48
CA GLY A 56 7.39 2.79 -7.43
C GLY A 56 8.12 2.62 -8.75
N ASP A 57 9.46 2.68 -8.75
CA ASP A 57 10.28 2.51 -9.95
C ASP A 57 10.17 1.05 -10.46
N MET A 58 9.55 0.89 -11.62
CA MET A 58 9.31 -0.41 -12.26
C MET A 58 10.59 -1.06 -12.81
N SER A 59 11.62 -0.27 -13.12
CA SER A 59 12.91 -0.79 -13.57
C SER A 59 13.74 -1.30 -12.39
N ALA A 60 13.73 -0.57 -11.27
CA ALA A 60 14.31 -1.05 -10.02
C ALA A 60 13.60 -2.31 -9.52
N MET A 61 12.25 -2.33 -9.58
CA MET A 61 11.46 -3.52 -9.24
C MET A 61 11.91 -4.75 -10.03
N ARG A 62 12.05 -4.64 -11.36
CA ARG A 62 12.48 -5.76 -12.20
C ARG A 62 13.86 -6.30 -11.82
N ARG A 63 14.83 -5.42 -11.53
CA ARG A 63 16.17 -5.85 -11.08
C ARG A 63 16.13 -6.60 -9.75
N VAL A 64 15.25 -6.18 -8.83
CA VAL A 64 15.04 -6.90 -7.56
C VAL A 64 14.38 -8.27 -7.81
N GLU A 65 13.38 -8.33 -8.69
CA GLU A 65 12.71 -9.58 -9.09
C GLU A 65 13.70 -10.58 -9.72
N GLU A 66 14.59 -10.11 -10.61
CA GLU A 66 15.66 -10.92 -11.21
C GLU A 66 16.59 -11.51 -10.14
N ARG A 67 17.02 -10.69 -9.18
CA ARG A 67 17.89 -11.14 -8.08
C ARG A 67 17.21 -12.15 -7.15
N ILE A 68 15.91 -12.01 -6.92
CA ILE A 68 15.11 -13.00 -6.19
C ILE A 68 15.01 -14.31 -6.98
N ALA A 69 14.86 -14.24 -8.31
CA ALA A 69 14.83 -15.42 -9.16
C ALA A 69 16.18 -16.15 -9.16
N GLU A 70 17.30 -15.42 -9.12
CA GLU A 70 18.64 -15.99 -8.94
C GLU A 70 18.78 -16.68 -7.58
N TRP A 71 18.40 -16.00 -6.49
CA TRP A 71 18.39 -16.58 -5.13
C TRP A 71 17.56 -17.86 -5.05
N ALA A 72 16.42 -17.92 -5.73
CA ALA A 72 15.57 -19.10 -5.75
C ALA A 72 16.18 -20.26 -6.56
N ARG A 73 17.00 -19.97 -7.58
CA ARG A 73 17.59 -20.98 -8.47
C ARG A 73 18.47 -21.97 -7.74
N ASP A 74 19.17 -21.52 -6.71
CA ASP A 74 20.10 -22.33 -5.92
C ASP A 74 19.40 -23.21 -4.86
N SER A 75 18.07 -23.24 -4.87
CA SER A 75 17.28 -23.95 -3.88
C SER A 75 16.82 -25.35 -4.33
N SER A 76 16.36 -26.15 -3.37
CA SER A 76 15.71 -27.45 -3.61
C SER A 76 14.41 -27.35 -4.44
N ARG A 77 13.76 -26.18 -4.48
CA ARG A 77 12.48 -25.96 -5.14
C ARG A 77 12.42 -24.59 -5.81
N PRO A 78 13.14 -24.38 -6.92
CA PRO A 78 13.31 -23.05 -7.52
C PRO A 78 12.00 -22.34 -7.83
N ASP A 79 11.05 -23.02 -8.49
CA ASP A 79 9.77 -22.40 -8.86
C ASP A 79 8.96 -21.97 -7.64
N LEU A 80 8.92 -22.81 -6.61
CA LEU A 80 8.20 -22.51 -5.37
C LEU A 80 8.84 -21.34 -4.64
N LEU A 81 10.17 -21.33 -4.51
CA LEU A 81 10.89 -20.29 -3.80
C LEU A 81 10.92 -18.96 -4.57
N ALA A 82 10.89 -18.99 -5.90
CA ALA A 82 10.68 -17.80 -6.70
C ALA A 82 9.34 -17.14 -6.35
N HIS A 83 8.25 -17.91 -6.31
CA HIS A 83 6.94 -17.38 -5.91
C HIS A 83 6.91 -16.88 -4.47
N VAL A 84 7.52 -17.61 -3.54
CA VAL A 84 7.65 -17.18 -2.14
C VAL A 84 8.42 -15.86 -2.06
N GLY A 85 9.46 -15.71 -2.87
CA GLY A 85 10.24 -14.49 -2.95
C GLY A 85 9.47 -13.30 -3.52
N MET A 86 8.63 -13.52 -4.54
CA MET A 86 7.73 -12.49 -5.05
C MET A 86 6.73 -12.03 -3.98
N VAL A 87 6.23 -12.95 -3.14
CA VAL A 87 5.37 -12.59 -2.01
C VAL A 87 6.14 -11.80 -0.95
N ALA A 88 7.38 -12.21 -0.63
CA ALA A 88 8.23 -11.47 0.30
C ALA A 88 8.53 -10.05 -0.19
N LEU A 89 8.81 -9.88 -1.48
CA LEU A 89 9.01 -8.58 -2.12
C LEU A 89 7.74 -7.72 -2.05
N ALA A 90 6.57 -8.29 -2.36
CA ALA A 90 5.30 -7.57 -2.25
C ALA A 90 5.06 -7.08 -0.82
N ILE A 91 5.33 -7.92 0.19
CA ILE A 91 5.24 -7.57 1.61
C ILE A 91 6.20 -6.43 1.95
N PHE A 92 7.47 -6.56 1.55
CA PHE A 92 8.49 -5.53 1.75
C PHE A 92 8.08 -4.19 1.13
N CYS A 93 7.53 -4.21 -0.09
CA CYS A 93 7.08 -3.02 -0.80
C CYS A 93 5.74 -2.44 -0.29
N GLY A 94 5.17 -2.97 0.79
CA GLY A 94 3.93 -2.39 1.32
C GLY A 94 2.66 -2.80 0.56
N LYS A 95 2.68 -3.89 -0.23
CA LYS A 95 1.55 -4.36 -1.05
C LYS A 95 0.76 -5.49 -0.37
N PRO A 96 -0.58 -5.38 -0.23
CA PRO A 96 -1.37 -6.39 0.46
C PRO A 96 -1.57 -7.70 -0.26
N THR A 97 -1.71 -8.75 0.55
CA THR A 97 -2.27 -10.02 0.09
C THR A 97 -3.75 -9.83 -0.27
N ASN A 98 -4.27 -10.68 -1.14
CA ASN A 98 -5.67 -10.62 -1.60
C ASN A 98 -6.69 -10.57 -0.44
N ASP A 99 -6.43 -11.27 0.67
CA ASP A 99 -7.31 -11.24 1.85
C ASP A 99 -7.30 -9.88 2.56
N GLN A 100 -6.12 -9.31 2.70
CA GLN A 100 -5.98 -7.99 3.30
C GLN A 100 -6.53 -6.91 2.39
N GLU A 101 -6.39 -7.04 1.07
CA GLU A 101 -7.01 -6.12 0.12
C GLU A 101 -8.52 -6.07 0.35
N ARG A 102 -9.20 -7.22 0.44
CA ARG A 102 -10.65 -7.27 0.72
C ARG A 102 -11.01 -6.56 2.03
N LYS A 103 -10.26 -6.80 3.10
CA LYS A 103 -10.47 -6.12 4.39
C LYS A 103 -10.24 -4.61 4.26
N LEU A 104 -9.15 -4.19 3.62
CA LEU A 104 -8.79 -2.80 3.39
C LEU A 104 -9.84 -2.07 2.55
N VAL A 105 -10.37 -2.68 1.48
CA VAL A 105 -11.46 -2.11 0.67
C VAL A 105 -12.67 -1.79 1.53
N SER A 106 -13.07 -2.73 2.41
CA SER A 106 -14.17 -2.52 3.35
C SER A 106 -13.90 -1.36 4.31
N LEU A 107 -12.69 -1.29 4.87
CA LEU A 107 -12.29 -0.22 5.79
C LEU A 107 -12.21 1.14 5.11
N TRP A 108 -11.66 1.22 3.89
CA TRP A 108 -11.61 2.45 3.08
C TRP A 108 -13.02 2.95 2.77
N LYS A 109 -13.95 2.07 2.38
CA LYS A 109 -15.36 2.41 2.22
C LYS A 109 -15.99 2.93 3.51
N ARG A 110 -15.55 2.44 4.67
CA ARG A 110 -16.19 2.70 5.96
C ARG A 110 -15.73 3.99 6.63
N TYR A 111 -14.41 4.22 6.66
CA TYR A 111 -13.75 5.19 7.53
C TYR A 111 -13.06 6.34 6.80
N SER A 112 -12.97 6.31 5.47
CA SER A 112 -12.39 7.43 4.73
C SER A 112 -13.38 8.56 4.51
N GLU A 113 -12.86 9.77 4.30
CA GLU A 113 -13.66 10.94 3.90
C GLU A 113 -14.47 10.68 2.62
N GLN A 114 -13.87 10.00 1.64
CA GLN A 114 -14.58 9.60 0.43
C GLN A 114 -15.75 8.67 0.75
N GLY A 115 -15.54 7.68 1.62
CA GLY A 115 -16.58 6.77 2.10
C GLY A 115 -17.70 7.49 2.86
N HIS A 116 -17.37 8.43 3.74
CA HIS A 116 -18.33 9.27 4.44
C HIS A 116 -19.15 10.15 3.48
N ARG A 117 -18.50 10.77 2.51
CA ARG A 117 -19.16 11.57 1.46
C ARG A 117 -20.14 10.73 0.65
N SER A 118 -19.70 9.56 0.15
CA SER A 118 -20.55 8.65 -0.63
C SER A 118 -21.75 8.16 0.17
N LYS A 119 -21.58 7.80 1.45
CA LYS A 119 -22.69 7.40 2.33
C LYS A 119 -23.72 8.52 2.51
N ARG A 120 -23.27 9.77 2.71
CA ARG A 120 -24.17 10.93 2.80
C ARG A 120 -24.95 11.14 1.50
N LEU A 121 -24.28 11.00 0.36
CA LEU A 121 -24.91 11.16 -0.95
C LEU A 121 -25.97 10.07 -1.21
N ILE A 122 -25.61 8.80 -1.01
CA ILE A 122 -26.53 7.67 -1.15
C ILE A 122 -27.74 7.83 -0.23
N LYS A 123 -27.54 8.25 1.02
CA LYS A 123 -28.64 8.50 1.96
C LYS A 123 -29.62 9.56 1.45
N ARG A 124 -29.11 10.65 0.83
CA ARG A 124 -29.97 11.69 0.24
C ARG A 124 -30.84 11.14 -0.90
N TYR A 125 -30.26 10.35 -1.81
CA TYR A 125 -31.02 9.71 -2.88
C TYR A 125 -32.07 8.73 -2.33
N GLN A 126 -31.72 7.94 -1.30
CA GLN A 126 -32.67 7.04 -0.65
C GLN A 126 -33.84 7.78 0.01
N THR A 127 -33.58 8.92 0.65
CA THR A 127 -34.64 9.78 1.18
C THR A 127 -35.55 10.30 0.07
N GLN A 128 -35.00 10.74 -1.06
CA GLN A 128 -35.79 11.19 -2.21
C GLN A 128 -36.65 10.06 -2.80
N ILE A 129 -36.10 8.86 -2.97
CA ILE A 129 -36.86 7.68 -3.40
C ILE A 129 -38.00 7.40 -2.42
N THR A 130 -37.74 7.47 -1.12
CA THR A 130 -38.77 7.24 -0.09
C THR A 130 -39.88 8.29 -0.17
N LEU A 131 -39.54 9.57 -0.40
CA LEU A 131 -40.52 10.63 -0.59
C LEU A 131 -41.37 10.39 -1.84
N LEU A 132 -40.75 10.05 -2.98
CA LEU A 132 -41.46 9.77 -4.24
C LEU A 132 -42.39 8.55 -4.11
N ASN A 133 -41.94 7.48 -3.42
CA ASN A 133 -42.77 6.30 -3.16
C ASN A 133 -43.99 6.60 -2.27
N ASN A 134 -43.86 7.57 -1.35
CA ASN A 134 -44.94 7.95 -0.43
C ASN A 134 -45.87 9.03 -1.00
N MET A 135 -45.54 9.63 -2.15
CA MET A 135 -46.42 10.60 -2.80
C MET A 135 -47.55 9.86 -3.52
N VAL A 136 -48.78 10.08 -3.05
CA VAL A 136 -49.99 9.64 -3.76
C VAL A 136 -50.00 10.32 -5.13
N SER A 137 -50.09 9.51 -6.18
CA SER A 137 -50.07 9.98 -7.57
C SER A 137 -51.50 9.98 -8.10
N ASP A 138 -52.07 11.17 -8.25
CA ASP A 138 -53.47 11.35 -8.66
C ASP A 138 -53.72 11.02 -10.15
N THR A 139 -52.65 10.88 -10.94
CA THR A 139 -52.71 10.55 -12.37
C THR A 139 -51.64 9.53 -12.75
N GLU A 140 -51.96 8.70 -13.74
CA GLU A 140 -51.02 7.72 -14.32
C GLU A 140 -49.74 8.39 -14.86
N PHE A 141 -49.86 9.60 -15.43
CA PHE A 141 -48.73 10.40 -15.87
C PHE A 141 -47.77 10.73 -14.71
N ARG A 142 -48.29 11.17 -13.56
CA ARG A 142 -47.44 11.48 -12.38
C ARG A 142 -46.82 10.22 -11.78
N TYR A 143 -47.55 9.11 -11.78
CA TYR A 143 -47.01 7.82 -11.38
C TYR A 143 -45.81 7.43 -12.25
N SER A 144 -45.97 7.49 -13.58
CA SER A 144 -44.89 7.19 -14.54
C SER A 144 -43.69 8.13 -14.38
N GLN A 145 -43.92 9.42 -14.14
CA GLN A 145 -42.85 10.39 -13.90
C GLN A 145 -42.08 10.09 -12.60
N ASN A 146 -42.78 9.73 -11.52
CA ASN A 146 -42.15 9.34 -10.26
C ASN A 146 -41.30 8.08 -10.42
N ASP A 147 -41.80 7.08 -11.15
CA ASP A 147 -41.09 5.82 -11.39
C ASP A 147 -39.82 6.01 -12.22
N MET A 148 -39.84 6.90 -13.22
CA MET A 148 -38.65 7.30 -13.98
C MET A 148 -37.61 7.98 -13.09
N GLU A 149 -38.02 8.90 -12.22
CA GLU A 149 -37.07 9.58 -11.32
C GLU A 149 -36.53 8.63 -10.25
N ILE A 150 -37.34 7.70 -9.73
CA ILE A 150 -36.89 6.63 -8.83
C ILE A 150 -35.83 5.77 -9.53
N SER A 151 -36.10 5.33 -10.76
CA SER A 151 -35.16 4.52 -11.56
C SER A 151 -33.83 5.27 -11.78
N LYS A 152 -33.89 6.57 -12.05
CA LYS A 152 -32.71 7.43 -12.18
C LYS A 152 -31.93 7.56 -10.87
N LEU A 153 -32.61 7.77 -9.75
CA LEU A 153 -31.98 7.84 -8.42
C LEU A 153 -31.33 6.50 -8.02
N GLN A 154 -31.96 5.37 -8.35
CA GLN A 154 -31.38 4.03 -8.16
C GLN A 154 -30.10 3.86 -8.98
N ASN A 155 -30.11 4.27 -10.24
CA ASN A 155 -28.91 4.25 -11.09
C ASN A 155 -27.79 5.13 -10.51
N LEU A 156 -28.10 6.33 -10.00
CA LEU A 156 -27.13 7.18 -9.32
C LEU A 156 -26.53 6.52 -8.07
N ILE A 157 -27.33 5.79 -7.29
CA ILE A 157 -26.84 5.02 -6.14
C ILE A 157 -25.86 3.93 -6.58
N GLU A 158 -26.20 3.15 -7.61
CA GLU A 158 -25.32 2.07 -8.09
C GLU A 158 -24.02 2.61 -8.69
N ASN A 159 -24.09 3.69 -9.47
CA ASN A 159 -22.90 4.38 -9.98
C ASN A 159 -22.00 4.88 -8.86
N GLU A 160 -22.57 5.44 -7.80
CA GLU A 160 -21.80 5.91 -6.65
C GLU A 160 -21.16 4.76 -5.87
N LYS A 161 -21.88 3.63 -5.67
CA LYS A 161 -21.33 2.41 -5.06
C LYS A 161 -20.18 1.84 -5.88
N ALA A 162 -20.32 1.76 -7.20
CA ALA A 162 -19.30 1.27 -8.12
C ALA A 162 -18.06 2.18 -8.11
N ARG A 163 -18.27 3.50 -8.18
CA ARG A 163 -17.20 4.50 -8.08
C ARG A 163 -16.43 4.40 -6.77
N LEU A 164 -17.14 4.31 -5.65
CA LEU A 164 -16.53 4.15 -4.32
C LEU A 164 -15.77 2.82 -4.23
N HIS A 165 -16.29 1.74 -4.79
CA HIS A 165 -15.60 0.46 -4.82
C HIS A 165 -14.29 0.54 -5.61
N LYS A 166 -14.34 1.06 -6.84
CA LYS A 166 -13.14 1.23 -7.69
C LYS A 166 -12.07 2.07 -6.99
N TRP A 167 -12.47 3.18 -6.36
CA TRP A 167 -11.57 4.02 -5.58
C TRP A 167 -10.98 3.29 -4.37
N ALA A 168 -11.80 2.59 -3.59
CA ALA A 168 -11.35 1.86 -2.40
C ALA A 168 -10.43 0.69 -2.76
N SER A 169 -10.70 -0.02 -3.85
CA SER A 169 -9.82 -1.08 -4.38
C SER A 169 -8.47 -0.52 -4.83
N LYS A 170 -8.46 0.63 -5.51
CA LYS A 170 -7.20 1.32 -5.86
C LYS A 170 -6.42 1.69 -4.60
N LYS A 171 -7.06 2.29 -3.60
CA LYS A 171 -6.42 2.70 -2.34
C LYS A 171 -5.93 1.52 -1.51
N ALA A 172 -6.67 0.42 -1.48
CA ALA A 172 -6.25 -0.80 -0.80
C ALA A 172 -4.95 -1.37 -1.40
N LYS A 173 -4.79 -1.33 -2.72
CA LYS A 173 -3.57 -1.81 -3.39
C LYS A 173 -2.34 -0.93 -3.15
N GLU A 174 -2.55 0.36 -2.91
CA GLU A 174 -1.48 1.33 -2.69
C GLU A 174 -0.91 1.31 -1.27
N SER A 175 -1.66 0.85 -0.27
CA SER A 175 -1.23 0.99 1.14
C SER A 175 -1.88 -0.01 2.09
N PHE A 176 -1.08 -0.48 3.04
CA PHE A 176 -1.49 -1.25 4.21
C PHE A 176 -2.04 -0.43 5.37
N GLN A 177 -1.96 0.89 5.29
CA GLN A 177 -2.30 1.75 6.40
C GLN A 177 -3.77 1.58 6.77
N CYS A 178 -4.03 1.53 8.06
CA CYS A 178 -5.39 1.45 8.57
C CYS A 178 -6.11 2.78 8.29
N PRO A 179 -7.20 2.78 7.51
CA PRO A 179 -7.92 4.01 7.15
C PRO A 179 -8.57 4.69 8.36
N LYS A 180 -8.81 3.94 9.44
CA LYS A 180 -9.48 4.44 10.65
C LYS A 180 -8.56 5.31 11.51
N CYS A 181 -7.31 4.91 11.68
CA CYS A 181 -6.32 5.64 12.48
C CYS A 181 -5.27 6.34 11.61
N SER A 182 -5.42 6.33 10.29
CA SER A 182 -4.47 6.92 9.34
C SER A 182 -3.02 6.47 9.58
N GLY A 183 -2.81 5.21 9.95
CA GLY A 183 -1.48 4.69 10.25
C GLY A 183 -0.99 4.86 11.69
N SER A 184 -1.66 5.65 12.55
CA SER A 184 -1.14 5.94 13.89
C SER A 184 -1.21 4.78 14.88
N GLY A 185 -2.15 3.84 14.67
CA GLY A 185 -2.45 2.77 15.62
C GLY A 185 -3.36 3.22 16.77
N PHE A 186 -3.63 4.51 16.93
CA PHE A 186 -4.44 5.05 18.02
C PHE A 186 -5.79 5.54 17.53
N SER A 187 -6.82 5.34 18.35
CA SER A 187 -8.10 6.01 18.16
C SER A 187 -8.09 7.38 18.82
N SER A 188 -9.09 8.22 18.51
CA SER A 188 -9.33 9.52 19.15
C SER A 188 -9.46 9.48 20.69
N SER A 189 -9.52 8.28 21.29
CA SER A 189 -9.66 8.04 22.72
C SER A 189 -8.40 7.48 23.39
N GLU A 190 -7.23 7.59 22.74
CA GLU A 190 -5.91 7.04 23.16
C GLU A 190 -5.85 5.52 23.35
N LYS A 191 -7.01 4.84 23.35
CA LYS A 191 -7.10 3.39 23.23
C LYS A 191 -6.66 2.96 21.83
N GLY A 192 -5.95 1.83 21.78
CA GLY A 192 -5.50 1.22 20.53
C GLY A 192 -6.65 1.05 19.53
N CYS A 193 -6.36 1.29 18.26
CA CYS A 193 -7.36 1.18 17.19
C CYS A 193 -7.84 -0.27 17.08
N ASN A 194 -9.13 -0.49 17.28
CA ASN A 194 -9.74 -1.83 17.28
C ASN A 194 -9.71 -2.54 15.92
N GLU A 195 -9.59 -1.82 14.80
CA GLU A 195 -9.58 -2.43 13.46
C GLU A 195 -8.23 -3.06 13.11
N CYS A 196 -7.14 -2.40 13.51
CA CYS A 196 -5.76 -2.87 13.30
C CYS A 196 -5.13 -3.44 14.58
N GLY A 197 -5.81 -3.40 15.72
CA GLY A 197 -5.27 -3.87 17.00
C GLY A 197 -4.10 -3.04 17.51
N GLY A 198 -4.02 -1.74 17.17
CA GLY A 198 -2.94 -0.86 17.60
C GLY A 198 -1.73 -0.78 16.66
N SER A 199 -1.64 -1.61 15.63
CA SER A 199 -0.46 -1.64 14.74
C SER A 199 -0.38 -0.49 13.73
N GLY A 200 -1.48 0.25 13.54
CA GLY A 200 -1.58 1.28 12.51
C GLY A 200 -1.69 0.75 11.07
N CYS A 201 -1.33 -0.50 10.81
CA CYS A 201 -1.26 -1.08 9.48
C CYS A 201 -1.56 -2.60 9.48
N PHE A 202 -1.94 -3.13 8.32
CA PHE A 202 -2.21 -4.55 8.13
C PHE A 202 -1.01 -5.26 7.52
N VAL A 203 0.09 -5.38 8.27
CA VAL A 203 1.28 -6.11 7.80
C VAL A 203 0.96 -7.60 7.65
N PRO A 204 1.26 -8.22 6.50
CA PRO A 204 1.05 -9.65 6.29
C PRO A 204 1.95 -10.47 7.21
N LYS A 205 1.37 -11.45 7.92
CA LYS A 205 2.14 -12.42 8.71
C LYS A 205 2.49 -13.63 7.86
N ALA A 206 3.45 -14.43 8.31
CA ALA A 206 3.85 -15.67 7.65
C ALA A 206 2.64 -16.60 7.37
N GLU A 207 1.65 -16.67 8.27
CA GLU A 207 0.43 -17.46 8.02
C GLU A 207 -0.45 -16.89 6.90
N ASN A 208 -0.49 -15.56 6.73
CA ASN A 208 -1.16 -14.95 5.58
C ASN A 208 -0.48 -15.35 4.27
N VAL A 209 0.85 -15.43 4.25
CA VAL A 209 1.64 -15.91 3.11
C VAL A 209 1.29 -17.35 2.79
N ARG A 210 1.23 -18.20 3.82
CA ARG A 210 0.85 -19.61 3.67
C ARG A 210 -0.55 -19.77 3.06
N GLN A 211 -1.53 -19.01 3.54
CA GLN A 211 -2.89 -19.01 2.99
C GLN A 211 -2.94 -18.49 1.57
N HIS A 212 -2.13 -17.46 1.26
CA HIS A 212 -2.01 -16.93 -0.09
C HIS A 212 -1.49 -17.98 -1.08
N LEU A 213 -0.39 -18.67 -0.74
CA LEU A 213 0.21 -19.73 -1.56
C LEU A 213 -0.77 -20.89 -1.83
N ARG A 214 -1.56 -21.29 -0.81
CA ARG A 214 -2.60 -22.31 -0.99
C ARG A 214 -3.68 -21.91 -1.99
N ARG A 215 -4.05 -20.62 -2.03
CA ARG A 215 -5.12 -20.10 -2.89
C ARG A 215 -4.66 -19.83 -4.31
N THR A 216 -3.39 -19.50 -4.51
CA THR A 216 -2.81 -19.31 -5.85
C THR A 216 -2.53 -20.64 -6.56
N GLY A 217 -2.86 -21.78 -5.94
CA GLY A 217 -2.73 -23.11 -6.56
C GLY A 217 -1.32 -23.67 -6.53
N ILE A 218 -0.38 -22.98 -5.87
CA ILE A 218 0.99 -23.44 -5.68
C ILE A 218 0.94 -24.52 -4.60
N ALA A 219 0.69 -25.77 -5.04
CA ALA A 219 0.75 -27.08 -4.39
C ALA A 219 0.43 -27.14 -2.88
N ARG A 220 -0.40 -28.08 -2.43
CA ARG A 220 -0.76 -28.31 -1.01
C ARG A 220 0.46 -28.21 -0.06
N VAL A 221 0.74 -27.00 0.43
CA VAL A 221 1.85 -26.77 1.35
C VAL A 221 1.42 -27.40 2.67
N SER A 222 1.93 -28.61 2.93
CA SER A 222 1.74 -29.32 4.18
C SER A 222 2.37 -28.54 5.34
N ASP A 223 1.90 -28.77 6.56
CA ASP A 223 2.51 -28.14 7.75
C ASP A 223 4.00 -28.45 7.86
N LYS A 224 4.37 -29.70 7.55
CA LYS A 224 5.77 -30.12 7.55
C LYS A 224 6.61 -29.30 6.59
N LEU A 225 6.19 -29.22 5.31
CA LEU A 225 6.93 -28.47 4.28
C LEU A 225 7.00 -26.97 4.59
N TRP A 226 5.89 -26.39 5.06
CA TRP A 226 5.86 -24.98 5.45
C TRP A 226 6.89 -24.69 6.54
N ASN A 227 6.86 -25.46 7.63
CA ASN A 227 7.67 -25.18 8.80
C ASN A 227 9.15 -25.54 8.59
N SER A 228 9.46 -26.59 7.82
CA SER A 228 10.84 -27.06 7.66
C SER A 228 11.63 -26.33 6.58
N GLU A 229 10.98 -25.90 5.49
CA GLU A 229 11.67 -25.44 4.28
C GLU A 229 11.23 -24.04 3.86
N ILE A 230 9.93 -23.80 3.72
CA ILE A 230 9.43 -22.56 3.11
C ILE A 230 9.51 -21.37 4.07
N LYS A 231 8.99 -21.50 5.30
CA LYS A 231 8.93 -20.41 6.27
C LYS A 231 10.33 -19.89 6.60
N PRO A 232 11.36 -20.72 6.88
CA PRO A 232 12.71 -20.23 7.12
C PRO A 232 13.26 -19.42 5.95
N LYS A 233 13.08 -19.91 4.71
CA LYS A 233 13.54 -19.21 3.49
C LYS A 233 12.80 -17.90 3.25
N PHE A 234 11.49 -17.88 3.52
CA PHE A 234 10.68 -16.67 3.47
C PHE A 234 11.17 -15.62 4.48
N ASP A 235 11.38 -16.02 5.74
CA ASP A 235 11.83 -15.13 6.81
C ASP A 235 13.27 -14.63 6.54
N GLU A 236 14.15 -15.51 6.06
CA GLU A 236 15.52 -15.18 5.65
C GLU A 236 15.54 -14.11 4.55
N LEU A 237 14.78 -14.34 3.47
CA LEU A 237 14.69 -13.39 2.37
C LEU A 237 14.07 -12.05 2.81
N LEU A 238 12.97 -12.08 3.56
CA LEU A 238 12.34 -10.86 4.05
C LEU A 238 13.28 -10.09 4.99
N SER A 239 14.06 -10.79 5.82
CA SER A 239 15.08 -10.17 6.68
C SER A 239 16.17 -9.51 5.84
N MET A 240 16.71 -10.21 4.84
CA MET A 240 17.73 -9.67 3.92
C MET A 240 17.22 -8.40 3.21
N LEU A 241 16.00 -8.42 2.66
CA LEU A 241 15.41 -7.25 1.99
C LEU A 241 15.36 -6.02 2.92
N ASN A 242 14.94 -6.20 4.18
CA ASN A 242 14.91 -5.11 5.15
C ASN A 242 16.31 -4.66 5.56
N GLN A 243 17.25 -5.58 5.78
CA GLN A 243 18.61 -5.25 6.16
C GLN A 243 19.33 -4.43 5.08
N GLU A 244 19.27 -4.87 3.82
CA GLU A 244 19.89 -4.18 2.68
C GLU A 244 19.30 -2.78 2.47
N HIS A 245 17.98 -2.66 2.60
CA HIS A 245 17.27 -1.38 2.58
C HIS A 245 17.74 -0.45 3.71
N ASP A 246 17.73 -0.94 4.94
CA ASP A 246 18.01 -0.12 6.13
C ASP A 246 19.48 0.31 6.18
N GLU A 247 20.39 -0.58 5.80
CA GLU A 247 21.81 -0.30 5.70
C GLU A 247 22.10 0.76 4.63
N THR A 248 21.45 0.66 3.47
CA THR A 248 21.55 1.68 2.42
C THR A 248 20.98 3.02 2.85
N ALA A 249 19.81 3.03 3.49
CA ALA A 249 19.21 4.25 4.04
C ALA A 249 20.10 4.89 5.13
N ARG A 250 20.79 4.06 5.94
CA ARG A 250 21.74 4.52 6.95
C ARG A 250 22.98 5.16 6.33
N MET A 251 23.57 4.54 5.31
CA MET A 251 24.70 5.12 4.57
C MET A 251 24.32 6.43 3.90
N MET A 252 23.11 6.51 3.32
CA MET A 252 22.57 7.75 2.75
C MET A 252 22.43 8.84 3.80
N GLY A 253 21.83 8.52 4.95
CA GLY A 253 21.74 9.45 6.06
C GLY A 253 23.10 9.94 6.55
N LYS A 254 24.08 9.03 6.70
CA LYS A 254 25.43 9.37 7.15
C LYS A 254 26.12 10.34 6.19
N ARG A 255 26.09 10.05 4.89
CA ARG A 255 26.77 10.85 3.88
C ARG A 255 26.11 12.22 3.68
N LEU A 256 24.77 12.29 3.76
CA LEU A 256 24.06 13.57 3.78
C LEU A 256 24.39 14.41 5.03
N CYS A 257 24.65 13.78 6.18
CA CYS A 257 25.09 14.48 7.38
C CYS A 257 26.52 15.03 7.21
N GLU A 258 27.42 14.27 6.60
CA GLU A 258 28.79 14.70 6.29
C GLU A 258 28.79 15.92 5.35
N GLU A 259 28.04 15.87 4.25
CA GLU A 259 27.90 16.99 3.30
C GLU A 259 27.23 18.23 3.91
N ARG A 260 26.38 18.06 4.92
CA ARG A 260 25.76 19.18 5.62
C ARG A 260 26.71 19.86 6.61
N ALA A 261 27.71 19.13 7.11
CA ALA A 261 28.69 19.62 8.05
C ALA A 261 29.93 20.22 7.37
N ALA A 262 30.14 19.94 6.08
CA ALA A 262 31.14 20.54 5.21
C ALA A 262 30.73 21.96 4.76
#